data_AF-A0A0E2H4Y7-F1
#
_entry.id   AF-A0A0E2H4Y7-F1
#
_cell.length_a   1.000
_cell.length_b   1.000
_cell.length_c   1.000
_cell.angle_alpha   90.00
_cell.angle_beta   90.00
_cell.angle_gamma   90.00
#
_symmetry.space_group_name_H-M   'P 1'
#
loop_
_entity.id
_entity.type
_entity.pdbx_description
1 polymer ?
#
loop_
_entity_poly.entity_id
_entity_poly.type
_entity_poly.pdbx_seq_one_letter_code
_entity_poly.pdbx_strand_id
1 'polypeptide(L)'
;MALKTNYKADVFEGNRKYQIIQDGEGKSEIQDVTVYSQEGDVFGPKDINATNRAVNALRNDKQITIPAFTQSAAPYTADIKVQHLKTTDAIELYAGLIKSDSELTVAQKAEKIKIRRKYLNMIDNAECNTDGILTVTSYSKKPATEFAVWLRGCSAEEE
;
A
#
# COMPACT_ATOMS: atom_id res chain seq x y z
N MET A 1 -8.26 9.08 8.64
CA MET A 1 -9.57 8.84 7.99
C MET A 1 -9.30 7.95 6.79
N ALA A 2 -9.96 6.80 6.70
CA ALA A 2 -9.80 5.88 5.57
C ALA A 2 -10.92 6.13 4.55
N LEU A 3 -10.59 6.06 3.26
CA LEU A 3 -11.54 6.09 2.17
C LEU A 3 -12.29 4.75 2.10
N LYS A 4 -13.57 4.79 1.74
CA LYS A 4 -14.40 3.59 1.53
C LYS A 4 -13.85 2.72 0.39
N THR A 5 -13.85 1.40 0.53
CA THR A 5 -13.25 0.46 -0.46
C THR A 5 -14.19 -0.63 -0.95
N ASN A 6 -15.49 -0.50 -0.67
CA ASN A 6 -16.52 -1.50 -0.96
C ASN A 6 -17.70 -0.94 -1.77
N TYR A 7 -17.43 -0.02 -2.71
CA TYR A 7 -18.41 0.38 -3.72
C TYR A 7 -18.83 -0.86 -4.51
N LYS A 8 -20.14 -0.98 -4.78
CA LYS A 8 -20.74 -2.10 -5.51
C LYS A 8 -21.31 -1.60 -6.84
N ALA A 9 -21.34 -2.47 -7.83
CA ALA A 9 -22.03 -2.18 -9.09
C ALA A 9 -23.53 -2.20 -8.89
N ASP A 10 -24.26 -1.61 -9.83
CA ASP A 10 -25.71 -1.72 -9.85
C ASP A 10 -26.12 -3.19 -9.93
N VAL A 11 -26.88 -3.62 -8.94
CA VAL A 11 -27.53 -4.93 -8.90
C VAL A 11 -29.01 -4.66 -9.15
N PHE A 12 -29.56 -5.26 -10.21
CA PHE A 12 -30.99 -5.18 -10.53
C PHE A 12 -31.60 -6.58 -10.40
N GLU A 13 -32.80 -6.66 -9.83
CA GLU A 13 -33.62 -7.87 -9.87
C GLU A 13 -34.62 -7.78 -11.03
N GLY A 14 -34.84 -8.91 -11.71
CA GLY A 14 -35.66 -8.98 -12.92
C GLY A 14 -34.90 -8.68 -14.21
N ASN A 15 -35.62 -8.56 -15.32
CA ASN A 15 -35.04 -8.44 -16.66
C ASN A 15 -34.82 -6.98 -17.05
N ARG A 16 -33.61 -6.64 -17.50
CA ARG A 16 -33.40 -5.39 -18.27
C ARG A 16 -34.36 -5.40 -19.46
N LYS A 17 -35.13 -4.32 -19.62
CA LYS A 17 -36.05 -4.15 -20.75
C LYS A 17 -35.33 -3.42 -21.86
N TYR A 18 -35.25 -4.04 -23.02
CA TYR A 18 -34.69 -3.46 -24.23
C TYR A 18 -35.80 -3.27 -25.25
N GLN A 19 -35.73 -2.19 -26.03
CA GLN A 19 -36.63 -2.02 -27.17
C GLN A 19 -36.10 -2.89 -28.31
N ILE A 20 -36.95 -3.79 -28.78
CA ILE A 20 -36.67 -4.67 -29.90
C ILE A 20 -37.31 -4.04 -31.14
N ILE A 21 -36.50 -3.79 -32.16
CA ILE A 21 -36.96 -3.36 -33.48
C ILE A 21 -36.84 -4.57 -34.40
N GLN A 22 -37.88 -4.92 -35.15
CA GLN A 22 -37.86 -6.07 -36.05
C GLN A 22 -37.62 -5.62 -37.49
N ASP A 23 -36.64 -6.21 -38.16
CA ASP A 23 -36.37 -5.96 -39.57
C ASP A 23 -37.39 -6.69 -40.47
N GLY A 24 -37.44 -6.30 -41.75
CA GLY A 24 -38.34 -6.90 -42.75
C GLY A 24 -38.04 -8.37 -43.10
N GLU A 25 -36.92 -8.91 -42.60
CA GLU A 25 -36.52 -10.33 -42.74
C GLU A 25 -36.85 -11.15 -41.47
N GLY A 26 -37.43 -10.51 -40.45
CA GLY A 26 -37.87 -11.14 -39.21
C GLY A 26 -36.83 -11.19 -38.09
N LYS A 27 -35.66 -10.55 -38.23
CA LYS A 27 -34.62 -10.48 -37.18
C LYS A 27 -34.82 -9.25 -36.29
N SER A 28 -34.32 -9.32 -35.05
CA SER A 28 -34.55 -8.32 -33.99
C SER A 28 -33.26 -7.56 -33.65
N GLU A 29 -33.30 -6.23 -33.63
CA GLU A 29 -32.21 -5.33 -33.26
C GLU A 29 -32.47 -4.59 -31.93
N ILE A 30 -31.42 -4.42 -31.11
CA ILE A 30 -31.39 -3.54 -29.94
C ILE A 30 -30.39 -2.43 -30.28
N GLN A 31 -30.88 -1.20 -30.50
CA GLN A 31 -30.07 -0.15 -31.11
C GLN A 31 -29.77 1.00 -30.14
N ASP A 32 -28.48 1.31 -29.98
CA ASP A 32 -27.98 2.59 -29.45
C ASP A 32 -27.52 3.44 -30.64
N VAL A 33 -28.18 4.58 -30.91
CA VAL A 33 -27.96 5.43 -32.09
C VAL A 33 -27.23 6.73 -31.75
N THR A 34 -26.52 6.78 -30.63
CA THR A 34 -25.86 8.01 -30.17
C THR A 34 -24.53 8.24 -30.90
N VAL A 35 -24.36 9.39 -31.58
CA VAL A 35 -23.10 9.77 -32.23
C VAL A 35 -22.19 10.46 -31.22
N TYR A 36 -21.17 9.74 -30.76
CA TYR A 36 -20.16 10.26 -29.85
C TYR A 36 -18.95 10.79 -30.63
N SER A 37 -18.50 12.01 -30.32
CA SER A 37 -17.21 12.52 -30.82
C SER A 37 -16.01 11.85 -30.14
N GLN A 38 -16.25 11.24 -28.97
CA GLN A 38 -15.31 10.42 -28.21
C GLN A 38 -16.11 9.55 -27.23
N GLU A 39 -15.75 8.26 -27.15
CA GLU A 39 -16.23 7.36 -26.11
C GLU A 39 -15.25 7.39 -24.93
N GLY A 40 -15.77 7.50 -23.70
CA GLY A 40 -14.97 7.56 -22.47
C GLY A 40 -14.79 6.18 -21.81
N ASP A 41 -13.91 6.11 -20.81
CA ASP A 41 -13.69 4.88 -20.04
C ASP A 41 -14.84 4.61 -19.05
N VAL A 42 -15.21 3.33 -18.90
CA VAL A 42 -16.14 2.90 -17.86
C VAL A 42 -15.41 2.85 -16.51
N PHE A 43 -15.39 3.96 -15.79
CA PHE A 43 -14.89 3.99 -14.41
C PHE A 43 -15.94 3.42 -13.46
N GLY A 44 -15.66 2.25 -12.89
CA GLY A 44 -16.62 1.50 -12.08
C GLY A 44 -16.23 1.34 -10.62
N PRO A 45 -17.07 0.60 -9.86
CA PRO A 45 -16.82 0.27 -8.46
C PRO A 45 -15.45 -0.40 -8.22
N LYS A 46 -14.98 -1.23 -9.18
CA LYS A 46 -13.67 -1.88 -9.10
C LYS A 46 -12.54 -0.85 -9.09
N ASP A 47 -12.62 0.15 -9.95
CA ASP A 47 -11.58 1.17 -10.14
C ASP A 47 -11.50 2.12 -8.95
N ILE A 48 -12.66 2.56 -8.43
CA ILE A 48 -12.69 3.39 -7.21
C ILE A 48 -12.25 2.62 -5.97
N ASN A 49 -12.61 1.33 -5.85
CA ASN A 49 -12.14 0.50 -4.74
C ASN A 49 -10.62 0.31 -4.79
N ALA A 50 -10.05 0.05 -5.97
CA ALA A 50 -8.60 -0.07 -6.15
C ALA A 50 -7.88 1.25 -5.84
N THR A 51 -8.39 2.37 -6.35
CA THR A 51 -7.84 3.71 -6.09
C THR A 51 -7.86 4.03 -4.59
N ASN A 52 -8.99 3.81 -3.92
CA ASN A 52 -9.12 4.11 -2.50
C ASN A 52 -8.23 3.19 -1.64
N ARG A 53 -8.06 1.91 -2.00
CA ARG A 53 -7.08 1.03 -1.34
C ARG A 53 -5.66 1.56 -1.46
N ALA A 54 -5.25 1.95 -2.66
CA ALA A 54 -3.92 2.53 -2.89
C ALA A 54 -3.71 3.81 -2.07
N VAL A 55 -4.70 4.73 -2.05
CA VAL A 55 -4.61 5.97 -1.27
C VAL A 55 -4.58 5.69 0.23
N ASN A 56 -5.37 4.74 0.73
CA ASN A 56 -5.35 4.34 2.14
C ASN A 56 -4.00 3.77 2.54
N ALA A 57 -3.36 2.97 1.67
CA ALA A 57 -2.04 2.38 1.92
C ALA A 57 -0.95 3.45 2.06
N LEU A 58 -1.01 4.56 1.29
CA LEU A 58 -0.02 5.66 1.37
C LEU A 58 0.12 6.28 2.76
N ARG A 59 -0.88 6.16 3.63
CA ARG A 59 -0.86 6.69 5.00
C ARG A 59 -0.91 5.61 6.08
N ASN A 60 -0.84 4.35 5.70
CA ASN A 60 -0.82 3.24 6.63
C ASN A 60 0.60 3.03 7.15
N ASP A 61 0.94 3.79 8.19
CA ASP A 61 2.23 3.73 8.85
C ASP A 61 2.26 2.58 9.87
N LYS A 62 3.21 1.65 9.73
CA LYS A 62 3.47 0.58 10.71
C LYS A 62 4.82 0.80 11.37
N GLN A 63 4.89 0.66 12.68
CA GLN A 63 6.18 0.62 13.36
C GLN A 63 6.75 -0.79 13.21
N ILE A 64 7.98 -0.90 12.73
CA ILE A 64 8.71 -2.15 12.58
C ILE A 64 10.03 -2.09 13.35
N THR A 65 10.60 -3.25 13.64
CA THR A 65 11.95 -3.38 14.21
C THR A 65 12.85 -4.04 13.19
N ILE A 66 13.94 -3.36 12.83
CA ILE A 66 15.00 -3.93 12.00
C ILE A 66 15.98 -4.63 12.96
N PRO A 67 16.27 -5.92 12.77
CA PRO A 67 17.17 -6.66 13.66
C PRO A 67 18.62 -6.20 13.48
N ALA A 68 19.48 -6.58 14.43
CA ALA A 68 20.92 -6.49 14.21
C ALA A 68 21.33 -7.42 13.06
N PHE A 69 22.18 -6.92 12.17
CA PHE A 69 22.67 -7.69 11.03
C PHE A 69 23.67 -8.74 11.50
N THR A 70 23.68 -9.92 10.89
CA THR A 70 24.55 -11.03 11.34
C THR A 70 25.81 -11.17 10.48
N GLN A 71 25.78 -10.70 9.22
CA GLN A 71 26.87 -10.89 8.26
C GLN A 71 28.16 -10.20 8.72
N SER A 72 29.32 -10.79 8.43
CA SER A 72 30.64 -10.24 8.76
C SER A 72 31.16 -9.25 7.72
N ALA A 73 30.61 -9.26 6.50
CA ALA A 73 30.95 -8.38 5.40
C ALA A 73 29.71 -7.91 4.65
N ALA A 74 29.82 -6.80 3.92
CA ALA A 74 28.75 -6.25 3.09
C ALA A 74 28.49 -7.14 1.84
N PRO A 75 27.26 -7.13 1.28
CA PRO A 75 26.09 -6.39 1.74
C PRO A 75 25.49 -7.00 3.02
N TYR A 76 25.06 -6.13 3.93
CA TYR A 76 24.33 -6.52 5.14
C TYR A 76 22.83 -6.50 4.83
N THR A 77 22.16 -7.63 4.97
CA THR A 77 20.73 -7.77 4.69
C THR A 77 19.95 -8.28 5.90
N ALA A 78 18.67 -7.89 5.99
CA ALA A 78 17.74 -8.45 6.95
C ALA A 78 16.34 -8.53 6.33
N ASP A 79 15.67 -9.65 6.58
CA ASP A 79 14.28 -9.86 6.22
C ASP A 79 13.39 -9.65 7.45
N ILE A 80 12.39 -8.79 7.30
CA ILE A 80 11.42 -8.44 8.32
C ILE A 80 10.04 -8.89 7.85
N LYS A 81 9.36 -9.69 8.68
CA LYS A 81 7.97 -10.05 8.43
C LYS A 81 7.07 -8.87 8.74
N VAL A 82 6.34 -8.40 7.74
CA VAL A 82 5.40 -7.27 7.86
C VAL A 82 4.03 -7.74 7.39
N GLN A 83 3.05 -7.77 8.29
CA GLN A 83 1.69 -8.18 7.91
C GLN A 83 1.09 -7.24 6.87
N HIS A 84 0.40 -7.82 5.89
CA HIS A 84 -0.28 -7.14 4.77
C HIS A 84 0.62 -6.33 3.83
N LEU A 85 1.95 -6.45 3.94
CA LEU A 85 2.86 -5.86 2.96
C LEU A 85 2.73 -6.60 1.62
N LYS A 86 2.60 -5.85 0.53
CA LYS A 86 2.46 -6.38 -0.82
C LYS A 86 3.64 -5.96 -1.70
N THR A 87 3.99 -6.80 -2.66
CA THR A 87 5.00 -6.49 -3.69
C THR A 87 4.66 -5.24 -4.53
N THR A 88 3.40 -4.84 -4.56
CA THR A 88 2.91 -3.63 -5.26
C THR A 88 2.95 -2.37 -4.39
N ASP A 89 3.29 -2.48 -3.11
CA ASP A 89 3.29 -1.34 -2.19
C ASP A 89 4.46 -0.39 -2.47
N ALA A 90 4.16 0.91 -2.55
CA ALA A 90 5.16 1.96 -2.62
C ALA A 90 5.63 2.32 -1.20
N ILE A 91 6.68 1.65 -0.73
CA ILE A 91 7.14 1.74 0.65
C ILE A 91 8.19 2.82 0.90
N GLU A 92 8.20 3.35 2.12
CA GLU A 92 9.23 4.29 2.60
C GLU A 92 9.54 4.02 4.09
N LEU A 93 10.83 4.02 4.44
CA LEU A 93 11.28 3.96 5.83
C LEU A 93 11.60 5.36 6.36
N TYR A 94 11.14 5.65 7.57
CA TYR A 94 11.45 6.91 8.25
C TYR A 94 11.54 6.74 9.77
N ALA A 95 12.35 7.56 10.44
CA ALA A 95 12.57 7.43 11.89
C ALA A 95 11.28 7.68 12.71
N GLY A 96 10.42 8.57 12.20
CA GLY A 96 9.13 9.00 12.75
C GLY A 96 9.14 9.46 14.20
N LEU A 97 8.01 9.97 14.67
CA LEU A 97 7.82 10.34 16.07
C LEU A 97 7.52 9.08 16.91
N ILE A 98 7.71 9.16 18.22
CA ILE A 98 7.27 8.14 19.16
C ILE A 98 5.83 8.49 19.53
N LYS A 99 4.85 7.72 19.04
CA LYS A 99 3.41 8.05 19.12
C LYS A 99 2.75 7.74 20.48
N SER A 100 3.52 7.55 21.56
CA SER A 100 2.97 7.48 22.92
C SER A 100 3.58 8.56 23.82
N ASP A 101 2.71 9.35 24.45
CA ASP A 101 3.11 10.47 25.30
C ASP A 101 3.37 10.11 26.76
N SER A 102 2.98 8.91 27.21
CA SER A 102 2.91 8.55 28.63
C SER A 102 4.14 7.86 29.24
N GLU A 103 5.14 7.41 28.45
CA GLU A 103 6.16 6.48 28.99
C GLU A 103 7.61 6.98 28.93
N LEU A 104 7.89 8.10 28.24
CA LEU A 104 9.25 8.58 28.06
C LEU A 104 9.35 10.08 28.31
N THR A 105 10.35 10.48 29.07
CA THR A 105 10.75 11.88 29.19
C THR A 105 11.18 12.43 27.83
N VAL A 106 11.16 13.76 27.68
CA VAL A 106 11.64 14.44 26.47
C VAL A 106 13.06 13.99 26.09
N ALA A 107 13.95 13.85 27.08
CA ALA A 107 15.31 13.39 26.87
C ALA A 107 15.38 11.95 26.32
N GLN A 108 14.57 11.04 26.87
CA GLN A 108 14.51 9.66 26.38
C GLN A 108 13.92 9.57 24.97
N LYS A 109 12.90 10.39 24.64
CA LYS A 109 12.36 10.49 23.28
C LYS A 109 13.44 10.97 22.30
N ALA A 110 14.21 12.00 22.67
CA ALA A 110 15.28 12.55 21.84
C ALA A 110 16.38 11.51 21.56
N GLU A 111 16.83 10.76 22.57
CA GLU A 111 17.87 9.74 22.39
C GLU A 111 17.37 8.59 21.51
N LYS A 112 16.13 8.13 21.70
CA LYS A 112 15.53 7.14 20.80
C LYS A 112 15.46 7.64 19.36
N ILE A 113 14.97 8.86 19.11
CA ILE A 113 14.90 9.44 17.76
C ILE A 113 16.29 9.55 17.13
N LYS A 114 17.30 9.95 17.91
CA LYS A 114 18.70 10.03 17.46
C LYS A 114 19.23 8.66 17.03
N ILE A 115 18.96 7.61 17.82
CA ILE A 115 19.33 6.22 17.49
C ILE A 115 18.63 5.78 16.19
N ARG A 116 17.32 6.02 16.05
CA ARG A 116 16.56 5.68 14.84
C ARG A 116 17.15 6.35 13.60
N ARG A 117 17.40 7.67 13.65
CA ARG A 117 17.99 8.43 12.55
C ARG A 117 19.39 7.92 12.20
N LYS A 118 20.22 7.66 13.21
CA LYS A 118 21.59 7.18 13.02
C LYS A 118 21.62 5.86 12.24
N TYR A 119 20.83 4.87 12.66
CA TYR A 119 20.85 3.54 12.02
C TYR A 119 20.05 3.50 10.73
N LEU A 120 18.95 4.25 10.61
CA LEU A 120 18.21 4.37 9.36
C LEU A 120 19.08 4.99 8.25
N ASN A 121 19.92 5.99 8.57
CA ASN A 121 20.87 6.56 7.60
C ASN A 121 21.97 5.58 7.16
N MET A 122 22.04 4.37 7.73
CA MET A 122 22.93 3.30 7.24
C MET A 122 22.22 2.36 6.26
N ILE A 123 20.89 2.41 6.18
CA ILE A 123 20.11 1.58 5.26
C ILE A 123 20.09 2.26 3.90
N ASP A 124 20.58 1.54 2.89
CA ASP A 124 20.70 2.05 1.52
C ASP A 124 19.50 1.66 0.65
N ASN A 125 18.85 0.53 0.96
CA ASN A 125 17.67 0.05 0.22
C ASN A 125 16.68 -0.66 1.14
N ALA A 126 15.40 -0.57 0.80
CA ALA A 126 14.30 -1.27 1.44
C ALA A 126 13.28 -1.66 0.36
N GLU A 127 13.04 -2.96 0.20
CA GLU A 127 12.22 -3.49 -0.89
C GLU A 127 11.33 -4.65 -0.43
N CYS A 128 10.21 -4.85 -1.12
CA CYS A 128 9.31 -5.96 -0.92
C CYS A 128 9.23 -6.81 -2.20
N ASN A 129 10.09 -7.81 -2.32
CA ASN A 129 10.08 -8.74 -3.45
C ASN A 129 9.18 -9.96 -3.21
N THR A 130 8.71 -10.15 -1.98
CA THR A 130 7.80 -11.24 -1.60
C THR A 130 6.77 -10.70 -0.62
N ASP A 131 5.50 -10.94 -0.89
CA ASP A 131 4.40 -10.52 -0.02
C ASP A 131 4.68 -10.89 1.44
N GLY A 132 4.53 -9.92 2.33
CA GLY A 132 4.76 -10.07 3.76
C GLY A 132 6.23 -9.98 4.20
N ILE A 133 7.19 -9.81 3.28
CA ILE A 133 8.62 -9.74 3.59
C ILE A 133 9.21 -8.41 3.11
N LEU A 134 9.68 -7.60 4.05
CA LEU A 134 10.51 -6.44 3.79
C LEU A 134 11.98 -6.85 3.88
N THR A 135 12.74 -6.68 2.81
CA THR A 135 14.19 -6.85 2.81
C THR A 135 14.85 -5.48 2.88
N VAL A 136 15.70 -5.26 3.89
CA VAL A 136 16.52 -4.06 4.01
C VAL A 136 17.98 -4.39 3.73
N THR A 137 18.67 -3.48 3.05
CA THR A 137 20.08 -3.66 2.66
C THR A 137 20.92 -2.46 3.08
N SER A 138 22.11 -2.73 3.61
CA SER A 138 23.18 -1.76 3.75
C SER A 138 24.45 -2.25 3.05
N TYR A 139 25.05 -1.41 2.23
CA TYR A 139 26.25 -1.70 1.46
C TYR A 139 27.54 -1.23 2.16
N SER A 140 27.45 -0.27 3.08
CA SER A 140 28.64 0.40 3.63
C SER A 140 28.82 0.26 5.14
N LYS A 141 27.72 0.26 5.91
CA LYS A 141 27.79 0.30 7.37
C LYS A 141 26.80 -0.67 7.99
N LYS A 142 27.30 -1.55 8.85
CA LYS A 142 26.47 -2.50 9.59
C LYS A 142 25.81 -1.82 10.80
N PRO A 143 24.47 -1.76 10.90
CA PRO A 143 23.81 -1.41 12.15
C PRO A 143 24.20 -2.39 13.26
N ALA A 144 24.72 -1.84 14.37
CA ALA A 144 25.32 -2.63 15.45
C ALA A 144 24.29 -3.23 16.42
N THR A 145 23.05 -2.75 16.39
CA THR A 145 21.94 -3.18 17.25
C THR A 145 20.65 -3.15 16.45
N GLU A 146 19.64 -3.86 16.93
CA GLU A 146 18.29 -3.67 16.47
C GLU A 146 17.78 -2.25 16.75
N PHE A 147 16.89 -1.76 15.90
CA PHE A 147 16.30 -0.43 16.04
C PHE A 147 14.91 -0.38 15.40
N ALA A 148 14.04 0.44 15.98
CA ALA A 148 12.69 0.64 15.46
C ALA A 148 12.64 1.75 14.42
N VAL A 149 11.85 1.57 13.37
CA VAL A 149 11.54 2.60 12.36
C VAL A 149 10.06 2.54 12.00
N TRP A 150 9.58 3.55 11.30
CA TRP A 150 8.26 3.52 10.69
C TRP A 150 8.38 3.14 9.22
N LEU A 151 7.52 2.24 8.80
CA LEU A 151 7.28 1.85 7.42
C LEU A 151 5.98 2.50 6.96
N ARG A 152 6.04 3.34 5.93
CA ARG A 152 4.88 3.91 5.25
C ARG A 152 4.58 3.13 3.98
N GLY A 153 3.32 3.17 3.53
CA GLY A 153 2.93 2.67 2.22
C GLY A 153 2.45 1.22 2.23
N CYS A 154 2.34 0.62 3.41
CA CYS A 154 1.91 -0.77 3.56
C CYS A 154 0.41 -0.90 3.27
N SER A 155 -0.01 -1.90 2.50
CA SER A 155 -1.43 -2.16 2.30
C SER A 155 -2.16 -2.40 3.63
N ALA A 156 -3.41 -1.92 3.69
CA ALA A 156 -4.28 -2.11 4.85
C ALA A 156 -4.78 -3.56 4.92
N GLU A 157 -5.29 -3.96 6.08
CA GLU A 157 -6.02 -5.22 6.22
C GLU A 157 -7.26 -5.16 5.31
N GLU A 158 -7.46 -6.20 4.49
CA GLU A 158 -8.66 -6.32 3.67
C GLU A 158 -9.79 -6.87 4.57
N GLU A 159 -10.83 -6.06 4.79
CA GLU A 159 -12.09 -6.47 5.44
C GLU A 159 -12.92 -7.42 4.56
#